data_AF-A0A2J4YQT0-F1
#
_entry.id   AF-A0A2J4YQT0-F1
#
_cell.length_a   1.000
_cell.length_b   1.000
_cell.length_c   1.000
_cell.angle_alpha   90.00
_cell.angle_beta   90.00
_cell.angle_gamma   90.00
#
_symmetry.space_group_name_H-M   'P 1'
#
loop_
_entity.id
_entity.type
_entity.pdbx_description
1 polymer ?
#
loop_
_entity_poly.entity_id
_entity_poly.type
_entity_poly.pdbx_seq_one_letter_code
_entity_poly.pdbx_strand_id
1 'polypeptide(L)'
;ETAPEKADAPRPFRLAVIQLGTYDGTVYNARQVVDKIGGLCDYILFDSAWVGYEQFIPMMADCSPLLLDLTPDDPGIFVTQSVHKQQAGFSQTSQIHKKDNHLRGQERFCPHKRLNNAFMLHASTSPFYPLFAALDVNAKIHEGESGRRLWAECVALGIEARKAIIANCKMIQPFIPPVVAGRPWQDHPTEAIARERRFFSFEPGARWHGFEGYASDQYFVDPCKLLLTTPGIDAESGKYTDFGIPATILAHYLRENGIVPEKCDLNSILFLLTPAESAEKLAQLVAMLAQFEQHIESDTPLADVLPTIFNKYPVRYRDYTIRELCQEMHNLYVSFDVKDLQKEMFRKRSFPRAVMNPQDANREFIRGNVELVRLSEAEGRIAAEGALPYPPGVLCVVPGEIWGGAVLRYFLALEEGVNMLPGFSPELQGVYSETDPDGIKRLYGYVLKA
;
A
#
# COMPACT_ATOMS: atom_id res chain seq x y z
N GLU A 1 -12.05 17.81 10.86
CA GLU A 1 -12.19 19.25 11.12
C GLU A 1 -12.94 19.93 9.98
N THR A 2 -13.62 21.03 10.24
CA THR A 2 -14.26 21.88 9.22
C THR A 2 -13.66 23.27 9.34
N ALA A 3 -13.54 23.99 8.23
CA ALA A 3 -13.13 25.39 8.17
C ALA A 3 -14.28 26.24 7.63
N PRO A 4 -15.34 26.50 8.42
CA PRO A 4 -16.55 27.19 7.95
C PRO A 4 -16.26 28.57 7.38
N GLU A 5 -15.22 29.24 7.89
CA GLU A 5 -14.76 30.56 7.44
C GLU A 5 -14.25 30.57 5.98
N LYS A 6 -13.98 29.39 5.40
CA LYS A 6 -13.56 29.24 4.00
C LYS A 6 -14.67 28.72 3.08
N ALA A 7 -15.89 28.54 3.59
CA ALA A 7 -16.97 27.92 2.81
C ALA A 7 -17.31 28.67 1.51
N ASP A 8 -17.22 30.00 1.53
CA ASP A 8 -17.52 30.87 0.38
C ASP A 8 -16.29 31.20 -0.47
N ALA A 9 -15.10 30.71 -0.09
CA ALA A 9 -13.90 30.92 -0.89
C ALA A 9 -14.01 30.10 -2.19
N PRO A 10 -13.68 30.67 -3.37
CA PRO A 10 -13.77 29.93 -4.62
C PRO A 10 -12.82 28.72 -4.65
N ARG A 11 -11.65 28.86 -4.00
CA ARG A 11 -10.65 27.80 -3.82
C ARG A 11 -10.19 27.74 -2.37
N PRO A 12 -10.92 27.06 -1.48
CA PRO A 12 -10.59 27.04 -0.05
C PRO A 12 -9.29 26.30 0.27
N PHE A 13 -8.80 25.46 -0.66
CA PHE A 13 -7.60 24.64 -0.48
C PHE A 13 -6.43 25.16 -1.30
N ARG A 14 -5.31 25.44 -0.64
CA ARG A 14 -4.05 25.76 -1.32
C ARG A 14 -3.47 24.54 -2.06
N LEU A 15 -3.61 23.37 -1.46
CA LEU A 15 -3.07 22.12 -1.98
C LEU A 15 -3.99 20.97 -1.56
N ALA A 16 -4.36 20.13 -2.50
CA ALA A 16 -4.84 18.78 -2.24
C ALA A 16 -3.72 17.78 -2.52
N VAL A 17 -3.46 16.86 -1.60
CA VAL A 17 -2.51 15.75 -1.81
C VAL A 17 -3.32 14.47 -1.95
N ILE A 18 -3.19 13.81 -3.10
CA ILE A 18 -3.90 12.58 -3.42
C ILE A 18 -2.88 11.52 -3.79
N GLN A 19 -2.94 10.36 -3.14
CA GLN A 19 -2.14 9.21 -3.54
C GLN A 19 -2.75 8.60 -4.81
N LEU A 20 -2.07 8.76 -5.96
CA LEU A 20 -2.60 8.38 -7.27
C LEU A 20 -2.77 6.87 -7.41
N GLY A 21 -1.76 6.12 -6.97
CA GLY A 21 -1.76 4.67 -6.92
C GLY A 21 -1.41 4.20 -5.52
N THR A 22 -2.28 3.40 -4.92
CA THR A 22 -2.02 2.81 -3.61
C THR A 22 -1.00 1.67 -3.73
N TYR A 23 -0.42 1.28 -2.59
CA TYR A 23 0.49 0.15 -2.52
C TYR A 23 -0.17 -1.13 -3.04
N ASP A 24 -1.43 -1.37 -2.68
CA ASP A 24 -2.22 -2.55 -3.08
C ASP A 24 -2.75 -2.51 -4.52
N GLY A 25 -2.38 -1.50 -5.30
CA GLY A 25 -2.73 -1.44 -6.71
C GLY A 25 -4.15 -1.00 -6.99
N THR A 26 -4.69 -0.12 -6.16
CA THR A 26 -5.82 0.72 -6.55
C THR A 26 -5.28 2.00 -7.19
N VAL A 27 -5.56 2.23 -8.46
CA VAL A 27 -5.16 3.43 -9.21
C VAL A 27 -6.38 4.30 -9.47
N TYR A 28 -6.27 5.59 -9.15
CA TYR A 28 -7.33 6.57 -9.41
C TYR A 28 -7.41 6.94 -10.89
N ASN A 29 -8.62 7.29 -11.33
CA ASN A 29 -8.83 8.10 -12.52
C ASN A 29 -8.45 9.56 -12.23
N ALA A 30 -7.26 10.01 -12.69
CA ALA A 30 -6.78 11.36 -12.42
C ALA A 30 -7.68 12.45 -13.03
N ARG A 31 -8.23 12.21 -14.24
CA ARG A 31 -9.21 13.11 -14.86
C ARG A 31 -10.42 13.32 -13.95
N GLN A 32 -11.01 12.24 -13.44
CA GLN A 32 -12.17 12.33 -12.56
C GLN A 32 -11.87 13.08 -11.25
N VAL A 33 -10.65 12.95 -10.71
CA VAL A 33 -10.22 13.73 -9.53
C VAL A 33 -10.16 15.22 -9.85
N VAL A 34 -9.48 15.61 -10.94
CA VAL A 34 -9.37 17.02 -11.35
C VAL A 34 -10.76 17.62 -11.61
N ASP A 35 -11.63 16.90 -12.29
CA ASP A 35 -12.97 17.41 -12.61
C ASP A 35 -13.84 17.60 -11.35
N LYS A 36 -13.71 16.72 -10.34
CA LYS A 36 -14.53 16.77 -9.12
C LYS A 36 -14.06 17.78 -8.08
N ILE A 37 -12.74 17.87 -7.84
CA ILE A 37 -12.19 18.71 -6.76
C ILE A 37 -11.27 19.82 -7.25
N GLY A 38 -10.91 19.85 -8.53
CA GLY A 38 -9.96 20.81 -9.08
C GLY A 38 -10.44 22.25 -8.96
N GLY A 39 -11.75 22.50 -9.05
CA GLY A 39 -12.34 23.82 -8.83
C GLY A 39 -12.14 24.38 -7.41
N LEU A 40 -11.87 23.52 -6.42
CA LEU A 40 -11.72 23.91 -5.01
C LEU A 40 -10.25 24.15 -4.60
N CYS A 41 -9.29 23.82 -5.47
CA CYS A 41 -7.87 23.74 -5.13
C CYS A 41 -7.03 24.68 -5.99
N ASP A 42 -6.04 25.36 -5.42
CA ASP A 42 -5.03 26.04 -6.24
C ASP A 42 -4.12 25.03 -6.97
N TYR A 43 -3.68 24.01 -6.23
CA TYR A 43 -2.85 22.92 -6.73
C TYR A 43 -3.38 21.56 -6.28
N ILE A 44 -3.15 20.53 -7.08
CA ILE A 44 -3.25 19.13 -6.69
C ILE A 44 -1.86 18.50 -6.85
N LEU A 45 -1.37 17.87 -5.80
CA LEU A 45 -0.20 16.99 -5.84
C LEU A 45 -0.70 15.55 -5.88
N PHE A 46 -0.37 14.86 -6.97
CA PHE A 46 -0.55 13.42 -7.09
C PHE A 46 0.70 12.72 -6.59
N ASP A 47 0.64 12.16 -5.39
CA ASP A 47 1.69 11.26 -4.90
C ASP A 47 1.59 9.94 -5.67
N SER A 48 2.47 9.80 -6.63
CA SER A 48 2.51 8.75 -7.62
C SER A 48 3.73 7.85 -7.41
N ALA A 49 4.25 7.80 -6.18
CA ALA A 49 5.45 7.01 -5.85
C ALA A 49 5.33 5.54 -6.26
N TRP A 50 4.13 4.95 -6.18
CA TRP A 50 3.85 3.55 -6.54
C TRP A 50 3.47 3.34 -8.01
N VAL A 51 3.44 4.38 -8.83
CA VAL A 51 3.11 4.30 -10.26
C VAL A 51 4.12 5.16 -11.04
N GLY A 52 3.74 5.70 -12.20
CA GLY A 52 4.59 6.47 -13.10
C GLY A 52 4.69 5.86 -14.49
N TYR A 53 4.33 4.59 -14.61
CA TYR A 53 4.28 3.84 -15.86
C TYR A 53 2.90 3.88 -16.53
N GLU A 54 1.87 4.37 -15.84
CA GLU A 54 0.51 4.48 -16.38
C GLU A 54 0.46 5.36 -17.63
N GLN A 55 1.37 6.35 -17.74
CA GLN A 55 1.53 7.19 -18.92
C GLN A 55 2.06 6.43 -20.16
N PHE A 56 2.71 5.28 -19.98
CA PHE A 56 3.29 4.46 -21.05
C PHE A 56 2.40 3.26 -21.43
N ILE A 57 1.35 2.98 -20.64
CA ILE A 57 0.43 1.87 -20.85
C ILE A 57 -0.90 2.44 -21.37
N PRO A 58 -1.27 2.22 -22.65
CA PRO A 58 -2.43 2.87 -23.26
C PRO A 58 -3.75 2.69 -22.49
N MET A 59 -4.02 1.49 -21.93
CA MET A 59 -5.25 1.25 -21.17
C MET A 59 -5.33 2.00 -19.84
N MET A 60 -4.21 2.58 -19.36
CA MET A 60 -4.13 3.34 -18.11
C MET A 60 -3.98 4.86 -18.35
N ALA A 61 -4.09 5.34 -19.59
CA ALA A 61 -3.80 6.74 -19.93
C ALA A 61 -4.60 7.77 -19.08
N ASP A 62 -5.86 7.49 -18.78
CA ASP A 62 -6.72 8.37 -17.95
C ASP A 62 -6.28 8.45 -16.48
N CYS A 63 -5.46 7.50 -16.04
CA CYS A 63 -4.85 7.52 -14.71
C CYS A 63 -3.69 8.52 -14.66
N SER A 64 -3.12 8.96 -15.78
CA SER A 64 -1.97 9.85 -15.76
C SER A 64 -2.36 11.34 -15.70
N PRO A 65 -2.09 12.05 -14.59
CA PRO A 65 -2.38 13.48 -14.48
C PRO A 65 -1.52 14.34 -15.44
N LEU A 66 -0.39 13.82 -15.94
CA LEU A 66 0.48 14.53 -16.88
C LEU A 66 -0.07 14.57 -18.30
N LEU A 67 -0.93 13.61 -18.67
CA LEU A 67 -1.56 13.53 -19.99
C LEU A 67 -2.83 14.39 -20.12
N LEU A 68 -3.29 15.00 -19.03
CA LEU A 68 -4.49 15.84 -19.04
C LEU A 68 -4.26 17.16 -19.79
N ASP A 69 -5.22 17.52 -20.64
CA ASP A 69 -5.38 18.89 -21.13
C ASP A 69 -6.01 19.76 -20.03
N LEU A 70 -5.40 20.92 -19.77
CA LEU A 70 -5.75 21.81 -18.66
C LEU A 70 -6.01 23.23 -19.17
N THR A 71 -6.99 23.88 -18.58
CA THR A 71 -7.44 25.25 -18.84
C THR A 71 -7.03 26.19 -17.69
N PRO A 72 -7.10 27.52 -17.86
CA PRO A 72 -6.80 28.46 -16.77
C PRO A 72 -7.63 28.29 -15.49
N ASP A 73 -8.79 27.63 -15.58
CA ASP A 73 -9.68 27.35 -14.44
C ASP A 73 -9.36 26.02 -13.74
N ASP A 74 -8.46 25.21 -14.29
CA ASP A 74 -8.01 23.98 -13.63
C ASP A 74 -7.00 24.28 -12.50
N PRO A 75 -6.73 23.35 -11.57
CA PRO A 75 -5.65 23.48 -10.60
C PRO A 75 -4.29 23.31 -11.28
N GLY A 76 -3.23 23.81 -10.64
CA GLY A 76 -1.87 23.45 -11.02
C GLY A 76 -1.59 22.01 -10.60
N ILE A 77 -0.88 21.23 -11.43
CA ILE A 77 -0.60 19.83 -11.13
C ILE A 77 0.88 19.66 -10.74
N PHE A 78 1.10 19.02 -9.61
CA PHE A 78 2.36 18.40 -9.24
C PHE A 78 2.22 16.88 -9.25
N VAL A 79 3.26 16.19 -9.68
CA VAL A 79 3.34 14.72 -9.61
C VAL A 79 4.66 14.36 -8.99
N THR A 80 4.64 13.64 -7.88
CA THR A 80 5.85 13.07 -7.28
C THR A 80 5.90 11.59 -7.60
N GLN A 81 7.03 11.09 -8.08
CA GLN A 81 7.20 9.66 -8.34
C GLN A 81 8.58 9.16 -7.89
N SER A 82 8.60 7.99 -7.27
CA SER A 82 9.82 7.32 -6.83
C SER A 82 10.29 6.41 -7.95
N VAL A 83 11.25 6.88 -8.73
CA VAL A 83 11.78 6.15 -9.88
C VAL A 83 12.29 4.77 -9.48
N HIS A 84 12.91 4.65 -8.31
CA HIS A 84 13.43 3.38 -7.80
C HIS A 84 12.39 2.34 -7.38
N LYS A 85 11.11 2.69 -7.28
CA LYS A 85 10.07 1.73 -6.83
C LYS A 85 9.69 0.78 -7.96
N GLN A 86 9.20 1.31 -9.08
CA GLN A 86 8.76 0.50 -10.22
C GLN A 86 9.16 1.10 -11.57
N GLN A 87 10.13 2.02 -11.61
CA GLN A 87 10.81 2.45 -12.83
C GLN A 87 12.29 2.08 -12.72
N ALA A 88 13.15 2.62 -13.60
CA ALA A 88 14.55 2.23 -13.69
C ALA A 88 15.47 3.20 -12.92
N GLY A 89 15.65 3.02 -11.60
CA GLY A 89 16.55 3.88 -10.83
C GLY A 89 17.05 3.28 -9.52
N PHE A 90 18.15 3.81 -8.99
CA PHE A 90 18.68 3.42 -7.69
C PHE A 90 17.82 3.97 -6.55
N SER A 91 17.78 3.27 -5.41
CA SER A 91 17.15 3.78 -4.18
C SER A 91 17.54 5.22 -3.89
N GLN A 92 16.59 6.00 -3.34
CA GLN A 92 16.64 7.47 -3.18
C GLN A 92 16.41 8.30 -4.45
N THR A 93 16.34 7.71 -5.65
CA THR A 93 15.98 8.46 -6.87
C THR A 93 14.47 8.69 -6.97
N SER A 94 14.07 9.95 -7.19
CA SER A 94 12.68 10.36 -7.40
C SER A 94 12.62 11.60 -8.30
N GLN A 95 11.42 11.93 -8.78
CA GLN A 95 11.18 13.10 -9.64
C GLN A 95 9.95 13.88 -9.15
N ILE A 96 9.98 15.20 -9.36
CA ILE A 96 8.83 16.09 -9.20
C ILE A 96 8.53 16.69 -10.57
N HIS A 97 7.39 16.32 -11.15
CA HIS A 97 6.89 16.93 -12.38
C HIS A 97 5.97 18.08 -12.06
N LYS A 98 6.16 19.20 -12.75
CA LYS A 98 5.40 20.43 -12.57
C LYS A 98 4.65 20.77 -13.85
N LYS A 99 3.32 20.72 -13.80
CA LYS A 99 2.41 21.05 -14.91
C LYS A 99 1.40 22.10 -14.46
N ASP A 100 1.78 23.37 -14.57
CA ASP A 100 0.97 24.51 -14.12
C ASP A 100 1.12 25.76 -15.02
N ASN A 101 1.64 25.60 -16.24
CA ASN A 101 1.83 26.71 -17.17
C ASN A 101 0.51 27.38 -17.58
N HIS A 102 -0.62 26.67 -17.53
CA HIS A 102 -1.97 27.21 -17.75
C HIS A 102 -2.38 28.25 -16.70
N LEU A 103 -1.68 28.30 -15.55
CA LEU A 103 -1.90 29.30 -14.50
C LEU A 103 -1.04 30.55 -14.63
N ARG A 104 -0.15 30.61 -15.63
CA ARG A 104 0.78 31.74 -15.79
C ARG A 104 0.00 33.07 -15.86
N GLY A 105 0.42 34.04 -15.05
CA GLY A 105 -0.23 35.35 -14.93
C GLY A 105 -1.27 35.44 -13.81
N GLN A 106 -1.68 34.31 -13.22
CA GLN A 106 -2.54 34.29 -12.04
C GLN A 106 -1.71 34.37 -10.76
N GLU A 107 -2.25 35.01 -9.72
CA GLU A 107 -1.57 35.17 -8.42
C GLU A 107 -1.18 33.81 -7.79
N ARG A 108 -2.04 32.81 -7.96
CA ARG A 108 -1.85 31.46 -7.41
C ARG A 108 -0.69 30.68 -8.02
N PHE A 109 -0.20 31.07 -9.22
CA PHE A 109 0.89 30.39 -9.94
C PHE A 109 2.19 30.35 -9.14
N CYS A 110 2.78 29.17 -8.97
CA CYS A 110 4.08 28.95 -8.34
C CYS A 110 5.22 29.04 -9.39
N PRO A 111 5.95 30.17 -9.49
CA PRO A 111 7.07 30.29 -10.41
C PRO A 111 8.24 29.41 -9.97
N HIS A 112 9.11 29.07 -10.92
CA HIS A 112 10.32 28.26 -10.69
C HIS A 112 11.15 28.77 -9.49
N LYS A 113 11.36 30.08 -9.34
CA LYS A 113 12.14 30.64 -8.22
C LYS A 113 11.58 30.25 -6.84
N ARG A 114 10.25 30.23 -6.67
CA ARG A 114 9.61 29.82 -5.40
C ARG A 114 9.74 28.31 -5.18
N LEU A 115 9.51 27.51 -6.22
CA LEU A 115 9.65 26.05 -6.12
C LEU A 115 11.10 25.62 -5.87
N ASN A 116 12.06 26.22 -6.59
CA ASN A 116 13.48 25.90 -6.44
C ASN A 116 14.00 26.26 -5.05
N ASN A 117 13.49 27.33 -4.43
CA ASN A 117 13.82 27.65 -3.05
C ASN A 117 13.41 26.51 -2.10
N ALA A 118 12.20 25.96 -2.26
CA ALA A 118 11.75 24.81 -1.47
C ALA A 118 12.57 23.54 -1.76
N PHE A 119 12.92 23.30 -3.02
CA PHE A 119 13.81 22.19 -3.41
C PHE A 119 15.17 22.28 -2.69
N MET A 120 15.79 23.46 -2.68
CA MET A 120 17.11 23.68 -2.07
C MET A 120 17.12 23.57 -0.53
N LEU A 121 15.97 23.60 0.14
CA LEU A 121 15.89 23.33 1.59
C LEU A 121 16.14 21.85 1.92
N HIS A 122 15.85 20.95 0.97
CA HIS A 122 15.94 19.50 1.18
C HIS A 122 17.03 18.83 0.33
N ALA A 123 17.43 19.45 -0.78
CA ALA A 123 18.49 18.94 -1.62
C ALA A 123 19.88 19.08 -0.96
N SER A 124 20.71 18.05 -1.10
CA SER A 124 22.13 18.14 -0.73
C SER A 124 22.86 19.10 -1.66
N THR A 125 23.76 19.93 -1.12
CA THR A 125 24.70 20.74 -1.91
C THR A 125 25.76 19.91 -2.62
N SER A 126 25.88 18.63 -2.26
CA SER A 126 26.81 17.65 -2.84
C SER A 126 26.01 16.41 -3.27
N PRO A 127 25.24 16.49 -4.37
CA PRO A 127 24.47 15.35 -4.86
C PRO A 127 25.40 14.22 -5.33
N PHE A 128 24.92 12.98 -5.26
CA PHE A 128 25.65 11.84 -5.80
C PHE A 128 25.34 11.68 -7.30
N TYR A 129 26.30 12.00 -8.16
CA TYR A 129 26.09 12.15 -9.61
C TYR A 129 25.58 10.86 -10.29
N PRO A 130 26.00 9.65 -9.90
CA PRO A 130 25.40 8.41 -10.40
C PRO A 130 23.88 8.27 -10.17
N LEU A 131 23.32 8.84 -9.10
CA LEU A 131 21.86 8.87 -8.90
C LEU A 131 21.17 9.75 -9.94
N PHE A 132 21.79 10.87 -10.31
CA PHE A 132 21.30 11.74 -11.38
C PHE A 132 21.40 11.07 -12.74
N ALA A 133 22.52 10.39 -13.02
CA ALA A 133 22.67 9.61 -14.25
C ALA A 133 21.61 8.50 -14.37
N ALA A 134 21.27 7.83 -13.26
CA ALA A 134 20.19 6.84 -13.25
C ALA A 134 18.83 7.47 -13.63
N LEU A 135 18.52 8.67 -13.12
CA LEU A 135 17.30 9.40 -13.48
C LEU A 135 17.27 9.82 -14.96
N ASP A 136 18.40 10.19 -15.53
CA ASP A 136 18.53 10.55 -16.96
C ASP A 136 18.33 9.32 -17.86
N VAL A 137 19.02 8.22 -17.54
CA VAL A 137 18.86 6.94 -18.25
C VAL A 137 17.44 6.40 -18.12
N ASN A 138 16.79 6.53 -16.95
CA ASN A 138 15.37 6.18 -16.78
C ASN A 138 14.47 6.88 -17.80
N ALA A 139 14.66 8.20 -17.96
CA ALA A 139 13.86 8.98 -18.92
C ALA A 139 14.09 8.46 -20.34
N LYS A 140 15.33 8.12 -20.70
CA LYS A 140 15.66 7.57 -22.02
C LYS A 140 15.10 6.17 -22.25
N ILE A 141 15.11 5.29 -21.25
CA ILE A 141 14.54 3.94 -21.32
C ILE A 141 13.05 4.00 -21.69
N HIS A 142 12.33 4.97 -21.11
CA HIS A 142 10.89 5.12 -21.29
C HIS A 142 10.49 5.98 -22.49
N GLU A 143 11.45 6.60 -23.18
CA GLU A 143 11.18 7.47 -24.32
C GLU A 143 10.69 6.65 -25.54
N GLY A 144 9.65 7.16 -26.20
CA GLY A 144 9.18 6.64 -27.49
C GLY A 144 8.52 5.27 -27.42
N GLU A 145 8.46 4.60 -28.58
CA GLU A 145 7.74 3.34 -28.74
C GLU A 145 8.44 2.16 -28.05
N SER A 146 9.77 2.19 -27.94
CA SER A 146 10.54 1.17 -27.22
C SER A 146 10.14 1.10 -25.75
N GLY A 147 10.00 2.24 -25.07
CA GLY A 147 9.57 2.28 -23.68
C GLY A 147 8.16 1.74 -23.48
N ARG A 148 7.23 2.09 -24.39
CA ARG A 148 5.85 1.56 -24.38
C ARG A 148 5.81 0.05 -24.60
N ARG A 149 6.64 -0.46 -25.51
CA ARG A 149 6.74 -1.89 -25.78
C ARG A 149 7.24 -2.69 -24.57
N LEU A 150 8.24 -2.19 -23.85
CA LEU A 150 8.74 -2.82 -22.62
C LEU A 150 7.60 -3.01 -21.59
N TRP A 151 6.77 -2.00 -21.40
CA TRP A 151 5.61 -2.10 -20.50
C TRP A 151 4.49 -2.98 -21.07
N ALA A 152 4.25 -2.99 -22.37
CA ALA A 152 3.29 -3.89 -22.99
C ALA A 152 3.69 -5.38 -22.80
N GLU A 153 4.97 -5.69 -22.93
CA GLU A 153 5.53 -7.02 -22.67
C GLU A 153 5.42 -7.38 -21.17
N CYS A 154 5.73 -6.44 -20.27
CA CYS A 154 5.55 -6.63 -18.82
C CYS A 154 4.09 -6.92 -18.43
N VAL A 155 3.13 -6.18 -18.98
CA VAL A 155 1.69 -6.40 -18.76
C VAL A 155 1.27 -7.77 -19.26
N ALA A 156 1.65 -8.15 -20.49
CA ALA A 156 1.34 -9.46 -21.04
C ALA A 156 1.90 -10.59 -20.16
N LEU A 157 3.13 -10.43 -19.70
CA LEU A 157 3.77 -11.39 -18.80
C LEU A 157 3.04 -11.50 -17.45
N GLY A 158 2.62 -10.37 -16.86
CA GLY A 158 1.82 -10.34 -15.64
C GLY A 158 0.44 -10.97 -15.78
N ILE A 159 -0.15 -10.92 -16.98
CA ILE A 159 -1.41 -11.59 -17.32
C ILE A 159 -1.20 -13.11 -17.40
N GLU A 160 -0.18 -13.57 -18.12
CA GLU A 160 0.13 -15.00 -18.21
C GLU A 160 0.47 -15.60 -16.85
N ALA A 161 1.19 -14.88 -15.99
CA ALA A 161 1.46 -15.32 -14.63
C ALA A 161 0.16 -15.52 -13.83
N ARG A 162 -0.82 -14.60 -13.93
CA ARG A 162 -2.13 -14.75 -13.28
C ARG A 162 -2.88 -15.98 -13.78
N LYS A 163 -2.88 -16.21 -15.10
CA LYS A 163 -3.49 -17.42 -15.69
C LYS A 163 -2.83 -18.69 -15.18
N ALA A 164 -1.50 -18.70 -15.10
CA ALA A 164 -0.75 -19.83 -14.56
C ALA A 164 -1.04 -20.07 -13.08
N ILE A 165 -1.17 -19.02 -12.26
CA ILE A 165 -1.60 -19.14 -10.86
C ILE A 165 -2.98 -19.77 -10.79
N ILE A 166 -3.97 -19.23 -11.51
CA ILE A 166 -5.35 -19.77 -11.52
C ILE A 166 -5.38 -21.25 -11.96
N ALA A 167 -4.53 -21.64 -12.91
CA ALA A 167 -4.48 -23.01 -13.42
C ALA A 167 -3.81 -24.00 -12.46
N ASN A 168 -2.89 -23.55 -11.60
CA ASN A 168 -2.04 -24.42 -10.77
C ASN A 168 -2.26 -24.30 -9.26
N CYS A 169 -2.95 -23.24 -8.82
CA CYS A 169 -3.23 -22.93 -7.42
C CYS A 169 -4.75 -22.91 -7.19
N LYS A 170 -5.20 -23.43 -6.06
CA LYS A 170 -6.61 -23.45 -5.62
C LYS A 170 -6.87 -22.43 -4.54
N MET A 171 -5.94 -22.24 -3.61
CA MET A 171 -6.09 -21.43 -2.41
C MET A 171 -5.60 -20.00 -2.60
N ILE A 172 -4.46 -19.83 -3.28
CA ILE A 172 -3.81 -18.55 -3.53
C ILE A 172 -4.26 -18.05 -4.89
N GLN A 173 -5.00 -16.92 -4.92
CA GLN A 173 -5.64 -16.42 -6.13
C GLN A 173 -5.29 -14.96 -6.41
N PRO A 174 -5.12 -14.56 -7.69
CA PRO A 174 -4.87 -13.17 -8.04
C PRO A 174 -6.09 -12.29 -7.76
N PHE A 175 -5.85 -11.08 -7.24
CA PHE A 175 -6.90 -10.11 -6.93
C PHE A 175 -7.36 -9.36 -8.20
N ILE A 176 -8.25 -10.00 -8.95
CA ILE A 176 -8.79 -9.50 -10.23
C ILE A 176 -10.27 -9.92 -10.42
N PRO A 177 -10.96 -9.33 -11.41
CA PRO A 177 -12.04 -9.91 -12.16
C PRO A 177 -12.27 -11.42 -12.09
N PRO A 178 -13.21 -12.05 -11.36
CA PRO A 178 -13.41 -13.50 -11.54
C PRO A 178 -14.02 -13.82 -12.92
N VAL A 179 -14.98 -12.99 -13.36
CA VAL A 179 -15.71 -13.13 -14.61
C VAL A 179 -15.79 -11.78 -15.31
N VAL A 180 -15.51 -11.76 -16.61
CA VAL A 180 -15.63 -10.57 -17.47
C VAL A 180 -16.41 -10.96 -18.72
N ALA A 181 -17.46 -10.19 -19.03
CA ALA A 181 -18.35 -10.45 -20.17
C ALA A 181 -18.89 -11.91 -20.21
N GLY A 182 -19.29 -12.43 -19.03
CA GLY A 182 -19.90 -13.76 -18.90
C GLY A 182 -18.95 -14.95 -19.02
N ARG A 183 -17.62 -14.73 -19.08
CA ARG A 183 -16.61 -15.80 -19.10
C ARG A 183 -15.54 -15.58 -18.02
N PRO A 184 -14.94 -16.66 -17.48
CA PRO A 184 -13.79 -16.55 -16.58
C PRO A 184 -12.68 -15.67 -17.18
N TRP A 185 -12.02 -14.87 -16.35
CA TRP A 185 -11.03 -13.89 -16.80
C TRP A 185 -9.87 -14.52 -17.58
N GLN A 186 -9.38 -15.67 -17.12
CA GLN A 186 -8.27 -16.42 -17.72
C GLN A 186 -8.58 -16.99 -19.11
N ASP A 187 -9.87 -17.12 -19.46
CA ASP A 187 -10.30 -17.69 -20.74
C ASP A 187 -10.27 -16.67 -21.89
N HIS A 188 -10.02 -15.38 -21.59
CA HIS A 188 -9.88 -14.35 -22.63
C HIS A 188 -8.46 -14.30 -23.18
N PRO A 189 -8.25 -13.96 -24.46
CA PRO A 189 -6.92 -13.79 -25.03
C PRO A 189 -6.12 -12.71 -24.30
N THR A 190 -4.84 -12.97 -24.07
CA THR A 190 -3.95 -12.05 -23.32
C THR A 190 -3.84 -10.68 -23.98
N GLU A 191 -3.82 -10.63 -25.32
CA GLU A 191 -3.82 -9.38 -26.07
C GLU A 191 -5.09 -8.53 -25.81
N ALA A 192 -6.25 -9.17 -25.63
CA ALA A 192 -7.48 -8.48 -25.30
C ALA A 192 -7.44 -7.92 -23.86
N ILE A 193 -6.99 -8.76 -22.92
CA ILE A 193 -6.83 -8.37 -21.51
C ILE A 193 -5.86 -7.18 -21.38
N ALA A 194 -4.74 -7.19 -22.11
CA ALA A 194 -3.73 -6.14 -22.06
C ALA A 194 -4.18 -4.79 -22.67
N ARG A 195 -5.25 -4.79 -23.48
CA ARG A 195 -5.76 -3.58 -24.16
C ARG A 195 -7.02 -3.01 -23.50
N GLU A 196 -7.83 -3.87 -22.89
CA GLU A 196 -9.17 -3.50 -22.45
C GLU A 196 -9.24 -3.30 -20.93
N ARG A 197 -9.54 -2.07 -20.52
CA ARG A 197 -9.61 -1.66 -19.10
C ARG A 197 -10.57 -2.48 -18.24
N ARG A 198 -11.66 -3.01 -18.83
CA ARG A 198 -12.69 -3.80 -18.12
C ARG A 198 -12.12 -5.02 -17.37
N PHE A 199 -10.98 -5.56 -17.80
CA PHE A 199 -10.33 -6.69 -17.14
C PHE A 199 -9.63 -6.32 -15.83
N PHE A 200 -9.47 -5.02 -15.57
CA PHE A 200 -8.81 -4.45 -14.41
C PHE A 200 -9.68 -3.39 -13.72
N SER A 201 -10.99 -3.37 -13.95
CA SER A 201 -11.88 -2.34 -13.40
C SER A 201 -12.53 -2.79 -12.10
N PHE A 202 -12.64 -1.87 -11.13
CA PHE A 202 -13.44 -2.09 -9.92
C PHE A 202 -14.89 -1.65 -10.19
N GLU A 203 -15.72 -2.58 -10.64
CA GLU A 203 -17.14 -2.30 -10.92
C GLU A 203 -17.93 -2.02 -9.63
N PRO A 204 -18.72 -0.93 -9.57
CA PRO A 204 -19.49 -0.59 -8.37
C PRO A 204 -20.37 -1.73 -7.86
N GLY A 205 -20.20 -2.08 -6.58
CA GLY A 205 -20.98 -3.12 -5.92
C GLY A 205 -20.58 -4.55 -6.29
N ALA A 206 -19.53 -4.76 -7.10
CA ALA A 206 -19.02 -6.09 -7.35
C ALA A 206 -18.44 -6.69 -6.05
N ARG A 207 -18.85 -7.92 -5.74
CA ARG A 207 -18.54 -8.53 -4.44
C ARG A 207 -17.06 -8.90 -4.26
N TRP A 208 -16.40 -9.32 -5.35
CA TRP A 208 -15.05 -9.89 -5.30
C TRP A 208 -13.99 -8.97 -4.67
N HIS A 209 -14.16 -7.65 -4.77
CA HIS A 209 -13.18 -6.68 -4.25
C HIS A 209 -13.53 -6.10 -2.87
N GLY A 210 -14.73 -6.34 -2.34
CA GLY A 210 -15.15 -5.89 -0.99
C GLY A 210 -15.22 -4.37 -0.74
N PHE A 211 -14.75 -3.53 -1.67
CA PHE A 211 -14.79 -2.06 -1.53
C PHE A 211 -16.20 -1.45 -1.62
N GLU A 212 -16.63 -0.82 -0.53
CA GLU A 212 -17.84 0.00 -0.47
C GLU A 212 -17.56 1.44 -0.92
N GLY A 213 -18.45 2.00 -1.74
CA GLY A 213 -18.43 3.42 -2.12
C GLY A 213 -17.62 3.77 -3.37
N TYR A 214 -17.15 2.77 -4.13
CA TYR A 214 -16.52 3.00 -5.43
C TYR A 214 -17.58 3.35 -6.48
N ALA A 215 -17.30 4.38 -7.27
CA ALA A 215 -18.10 4.76 -8.43
C ALA A 215 -17.52 4.18 -9.73
N SER A 216 -18.35 4.16 -10.78
CA SER A 216 -17.93 3.69 -12.10
C SER A 216 -16.77 4.52 -12.63
N ASP A 217 -15.81 3.85 -13.27
CA ASP A 217 -14.59 4.43 -13.85
C ASP A 217 -13.76 5.29 -12.87
N GLN A 218 -13.89 5.07 -11.56
CA GLN A 218 -13.15 5.80 -10.55
C GLN A 218 -11.80 5.16 -10.23
N TYR A 219 -11.76 3.82 -10.20
CA TYR A 219 -10.63 3.04 -9.72
C TYR A 219 -10.34 1.84 -10.61
N PHE A 220 -9.05 1.49 -10.72
CA PHE A 220 -8.57 0.35 -11.50
C PHE A 220 -7.58 -0.46 -10.70
N VAL A 221 -7.59 -1.77 -10.92
CA VAL A 221 -6.55 -2.71 -10.54
C VAL A 221 -5.30 -2.37 -11.35
N ASP A 222 -4.19 -2.18 -10.67
CA ASP A 222 -2.89 -1.98 -11.32
C ASP A 222 -2.41 -3.30 -11.93
N PRO A 223 -2.26 -3.41 -13.26
CA PRO A 223 -1.81 -4.64 -13.92
C PRO A 223 -0.37 -5.01 -13.55
N CYS A 224 0.44 -4.03 -13.14
CA CYS A 224 1.85 -4.20 -12.79
C CYS A 224 2.06 -4.45 -11.28
N LYS A 225 0.98 -4.67 -10.52
CA LYS A 225 1.02 -5.17 -9.14
C LYS A 225 0.39 -6.55 -9.10
N LEU A 226 1.19 -7.59 -8.96
CA LEU A 226 0.72 -8.97 -8.78
C LEU A 226 0.32 -9.16 -7.32
N LEU A 227 -0.87 -8.66 -6.99
CA LEU A 227 -1.50 -8.86 -5.68
C LEU A 227 -2.22 -10.22 -5.68
N LEU A 228 -1.87 -11.08 -4.73
CA LEU A 228 -2.49 -12.36 -4.49
C LEU A 228 -3.19 -12.34 -3.13
N THR A 229 -4.30 -13.07 -3.03
CA THR A 229 -5.06 -13.27 -1.80
C THR A 229 -4.85 -14.69 -1.30
N THR A 230 -4.87 -14.85 0.02
CA THR A 230 -4.81 -16.15 0.70
C THR A 230 -6.14 -16.41 1.45
N PRO A 231 -6.51 -17.68 1.70
CA PRO A 231 -7.72 -18.02 2.45
C PRO A 231 -7.76 -17.36 3.83
N GLY A 232 -8.97 -17.16 4.37
CA GLY A 232 -9.19 -16.60 5.70
C GLY A 232 -10.31 -15.56 5.74
N ILE A 233 -10.58 -14.90 4.61
CA ILE A 233 -11.69 -13.95 4.46
C ILE A 233 -12.48 -14.35 3.22
N ASP A 234 -13.78 -14.55 3.38
CA ASP A 234 -14.69 -14.79 2.27
C ASP A 234 -14.97 -13.47 1.55
N ALA A 235 -14.61 -13.38 0.26
CA ALA A 235 -14.74 -12.15 -0.50
C ALA A 235 -16.20 -11.71 -0.68
N GLU A 236 -17.16 -12.65 -0.72
CA GLU A 236 -18.57 -12.32 -0.91
C GLU A 236 -19.24 -11.73 0.34
N SER A 237 -19.07 -12.39 1.48
CA SER A 237 -19.67 -11.98 2.75
C SER A 237 -18.81 -10.98 3.52
N GLY A 238 -17.51 -10.89 3.20
CA GLY A 238 -16.52 -10.13 3.94
C GLY A 238 -16.23 -10.70 5.33
N LYS A 239 -16.72 -11.89 5.67
CA LYS A 239 -16.53 -12.52 6.98
C LYS A 239 -15.29 -13.40 6.99
N TYR A 240 -14.76 -13.64 8.18
CA TYR A 240 -13.74 -14.66 8.37
C TYR A 240 -14.29 -16.04 8.04
N THR A 241 -13.48 -16.87 7.41
CA THR A 241 -13.75 -18.31 7.20
C THR A 241 -13.25 -19.14 8.37
N ASP A 242 -13.67 -20.40 8.47
CA ASP A 242 -13.26 -21.27 9.59
C ASP A 242 -11.74 -21.54 9.60
N PHE A 243 -11.14 -21.70 8.42
CA PHE A 243 -9.70 -21.84 8.23
C PHE A 243 -9.15 -20.65 7.43
N GLY A 244 -7.94 -20.22 7.76
CA GLY A 244 -7.23 -19.16 7.05
C GLY A 244 -5.75 -19.45 6.93
N ILE A 245 -5.12 -18.87 5.92
CA ILE A 245 -3.69 -18.90 5.68
C ILE A 245 -3.18 -17.46 5.77
N PRO A 246 -2.65 -17.03 6.93
CA PRO A 246 -2.01 -15.73 7.05
C PRO A 246 -0.88 -15.56 6.03
N ALA A 247 -0.90 -14.46 5.28
CA ALA A 247 0.04 -14.22 4.18
C ALA A 247 1.50 -14.09 4.65
N THR A 248 1.73 -13.75 5.91
CA THR A 248 3.08 -13.75 6.52
C THR A 248 3.73 -15.14 6.50
N ILE A 249 2.96 -16.21 6.71
CA ILE A 249 3.47 -17.59 6.68
C ILE A 249 3.95 -17.93 5.26
N LEU A 250 3.14 -17.60 4.25
CA LEU A 250 3.53 -17.73 2.85
C LEU A 250 4.76 -16.88 2.51
N ALA A 251 4.82 -15.64 3.01
CA ALA A 251 5.97 -14.77 2.78
C ALA A 251 7.27 -15.33 3.37
N HIS A 252 7.22 -15.92 4.56
CA HIS A 252 8.35 -16.61 5.16
C HIS A 252 8.78 -17.83 4.33
N TYR A 253 7.82 -18.66 3.90
CA TYR A 253 8.11 -19.81 3.04
C TYR A 253 8.81 -19.39 1.74
N LEU A 254 8.28 -18.37 1.06
CA LEU A 254 8.87 -17.87 -0.19
C LEU A 254 10.28 -17.32 0.03
N ARG A 255 10.51 -16.56 1.11
CA ARG A 255 11.84 -16.01 1.45
C ARG A 255 12.87 -17.10 1.70
N GLU A 256 12.49 -18.16 2.42
CA GLU A 256 13.37 -19.31 2.67
C GLU A 256 13.69 -20.07 1.36
N ASN A 257 12.84 -19.96 0.35
CA ASN A 257 13.03 -20.52 -0.99
C ASN A 257 13.54 -19.51 -2.03
N GLY A 258 14.14 -18.40 -1.58
CA GLY A 258 14.83 -17.43 -2.44
C GLY A 258 13.93 -16.46 -3.20
N ILE A 259 12.63 -16.40 -2.89
CA ILE A 259 11.68 -15.46 -3.48
C ILE A 259 11.29 -14.42 -2.43
N VAL A 260 11.62 -13.16 -2.70
CA VAL A 260 11.29 -12.06 -1.79
C VAL A 260 10.01 -11.37 -2.28
N PRO A 261 8.87 -11.53 -1.59
CA PRO A 261 7.71 -10.69 -1.84
C PRO A 261 8.00 -9.25 -1.43
N GLU A 262 7.34 -8.30 -2.07
CA GLU A 262 7.47 -6.88 -1.74
C GLU A 262 6.87 -6.60 -0.35
N LYS A 263 5.65 -7.09 -0.14
CA LYS A 263 4.98 -7.04 1.15
C LYS A 263 3.99 -8.19 1.31
N CYS A 264 3.59 -8.41 2.55
CA CYS A 264 2.42 -9.22 2.91
C CYS A 264 1.62 -8.48 3.98
N ASP A 265 0.31 -8.42 3.80
CA ASP A 265 -0.61 -7.96 4.84
C ASP A 265 -1.16 -9.20 5.59
N LEU A 266 -2.40 -9.15 6.07
CA LEU A 266 -2.99 -10.29 6.81
C LEU A 266 -3.30 -11.47 5.88
N ASN A 267 -4.03 -11.23 4.79
CA ASN A 267 -4.48 -12.26 3.84
C ASN A 267 -4.16 -11.91 2.38
N SER A 268 -3.14 -11.08 2.16
CA SER A 268 -2.67 -10.68 0.84
C SER A 268 -1.14 -10.61 0.79
N ILE A 269 -0.58 -10.93 -0.38
CA ILE A 269 0.85 -10.87 -0.66
C ILE A 269 1.06 -10.21 -2.03
N LEU A 270 2.08 -9.35 -2.13
CA LEU A 270 2.30 -8.50 -3.30
C LEU A 270 3.67 -8.75 -3.92
N PHE A 271 3.69 -8.83 -5.26
CA PHE A 271 4.91 -8.77 -6.07
C PHE A 271 4.82 -7.61 -7.05
N LEU A 272 5.89 -6.81 -7.13
CA LEU A 272 5.98 -5.70 -8.07
C LEU A 272 6.47 -6.21 -9.43
N LEU A 273 5.76 -5.86 -10.49
CA LEU A 273 6.17 -6.17 -11.86
C LEU A 273 6.80 -4.93 -12.48
N THR A 274 7.91 -5.16 -13.18
CA THR A 274 8.59 -4.17 -14.02
C THR A 274 9.05 -4.85 -15.32
N PRO A 275 9.56 -4.12 -16.32
CA PRO A 275 10.16 -4.74 -17.50
C PRO A 275 11.41 -5.59 -17.23
N ALA A 276 11.90 -5.67 -15.98
CA ALA A 276 12.99 -6.56 -15.59
C ALA A 276 12.53 -8.01 -15.32
N GLU A 277 11.23 -8.28 -15.29
CA GLU A 277 10.68 -9.60 -15.06
C GLU A 277 10.84 -10.54 -16.27
N SER A 278 10.90 -11.85 -16.02
CA SER A 278 10.99 -12.88 -17.07
C SER A 278 9.98 -14.00 -16.84
N ALA A 279 9.67 -14.77 -17.89
CA ALA A 279 8.76 -15.91 -17.82
C ALA A 279 9.26 -17.00 -16.87
N GLU A 280 10.57 -17.24 -16.85
CA GLU A 280 11.20 -18.24 -15.98
C GLU A 280 11.05 -17.85 -14.50
N LYS A 281 11.28 -16.58 -14.16
CA LYS A 281 11.14 -16.07 -12.79
C LYS A 281 9.70 -16.19 -12.29
N LEU A 282 8.72 -15.87 -13.13
CA LEU A 282 7.31 -15.99 -12.75
C LEU A 282 6.83 -17.45 -12.73
N ALA A 283 7.35 -18.32 -13.61
CA ALA A 283 7.07 -19.74 -13.54
C ALA A 283 7.61 -20.36 -12.24
N GLN A 284 8.80 -19.94 -11.77
CA GLN A 284 9.34 -20.35 -10.48
C GLN A 284 8.44 -19.89 -9.33
N LEU A 285 7.92 -18.66 -9.36
CA LEU A 285 6.94 -18.18 -8.38
C LEU A 285 5.69 -19.08 -8.37
N VAL A 286 5.09 -19.35 -9.53
CA VAL A 286 3.91 -20.23 -9.63
C VAL A 286 4.19 -21.62 -9.05
N ALA A 287 5.35 -22.20 -9.36
CA ALA A 287 5.73 -23.51 -8.83
C ALA A 287 5.84 -23.51 -7.29
N MET A 288 6.44 -22.47 -6.70
CA MET A 288 6.53 -22.34 -5.24
C MET A 288 5.18 -22.10 -4.56
N LEU A 289 4.27 -21.35 -5.20
CA LEU A 289 2.91 -21.18 -4.69
C LEU A 289 2.15 -22.52 -4.68
N ALA A 290 2.23 -23.27 -5.77
CA ALA A 290 1.60 -24.59 -5.87
C ALA A 290 2.20 -25.60 -4.86
N GLN A 291 3.53 -25.58 -4.66
CA GLN A 291 4.19 -26.41 -3.66
C GLN A 291 3.77 -26.04 -2.23
N PHE A 292 3.64 -24.74 -1.93
CA PHE A 292 3.14 -24.30 -0.63
C PHE A 292 1.71 -24.83 -0.37
N GLU A 293 0.83 -24.79 -1.37
CA GLU A 293 -0.51 -25.37 -1.23
C GLU A 293 -0.47 -26.89 -0.98
N GLN A 294 0.44 -27.62 -1.62
CA GLN A 294 0.62 -29.05 -1.34
C GLN A 294 1.04 -29.31 0.12
N HIS A 295 1.88 -28.44 0.70
CA HIS A 295 2.22 -28.52 2.12
C HIS A 295 1.01 -28.28 3.03
N ILE A 296 0.15 -27.33 2.67
CA ILE A 296 -1.11 -27.05 3.40
C ILE A 296 -2.10 -28.21 3.26
N GLU A 297 -2.25 -28.80 2.07
CA GLU A 297 -3.13 -29.94 1.82
C GLU A 297 -2.65 -31.20 2.55
N SER A 298 -1.34 -31.42 2.62
CA SER A 298 -0.72 -32.59 3.27
C SER A 298 -0.47 -32.41 4.77
N ASP A 299 -0.80 -31.23 5.31
CA ASP A 299 -0.50 -30.79 6.67
C ASP A 299 0.94 -31.08 7.12
N THR A 300 1.90 -30.64 6.31
CA THR A 300 3.32 -30.95 6.51
C THR A 300 3.84 -30.39 7.86
N PRO A 301 4.74 -31.11 8.57
CA PRO A 301 5.39 -30.59 9.77
C PRO A 301 6.03 -29.22 9.53
N LEU A 302 5.86 -28.29 10.49
CA LEU A 302 6.35 -26.92 10.36
C LEU A 302 7.88 -26.87 10.19
N ALA A 303 8.60 -27.80 10.81
CA ALA A 303 10.05 -27.92 10.70
C ALA A 303 10.52 -28.13 9.25
N ASP A 304 9.69 -28.75 8.39
CA ASP A 304 10.00 -29.00 6.99
C ASP A 304 9.60 -27.80 6.09
N VAL A 305 8.53 -27.08 6.48
CA VAL A 305 8.01 -25.94 5.70
C VAL A 305 8.74 -24.63 6.02
N LEU A 306 8.99 -24.35 7.30
CA LEU A 306 9.64 -23.13 7.80
C LEU A 306 10.80 -23.48 8.75
N PRO A 307 11.86 -24.15 8.26
CA PRO A 307 12.99 -24.60 9.09
C PRO A 307 13.68 -23.46 9.82
N THR A 308 13.76 -22.25 9.23
CA THR A 308 14.42 -21.11 9.88
C THR A 308 13.65 -20.64 11.11
N ILE A 309 12.31 -20.56 11.02
CA ILE A 309 11.45 -20.20 12.15
C ILE A 309 11.48 -21.29 13.23
N PHE A 310 11.37 -22.55 12.83
CA PHE A 310 11.43 -23.68 13.76
C PHE A 310 12.75 -23.71 14.54
N ASN A 311 13.90 -23.60 13.86
CA ASN A 311 15.22 -23.62 14.50
C ASN A 311 15.45 -22.44 15.45
N LYS A 312 14.80 -21.29 15.20
CA LYS A 312 14.87 -20.13 16.09
C LYS A 312 14.00 -20.30 17.34
N TYR A 313 12.86 -21.00 17.22
CA TYR A 313 11.91 -21.21 18.32
C TYR A 313 11.48 -22.68 18.48
N PRO A 314 12.44 -23.61 18.68
CA PRO A 314 12.17 -25.06 18.57
C PRO A 314 11.33 -25.61 19.72
N VAL A 315 11.26 -24.89 20.85
CA VAL A 315 10.38 -25.25 21.98
C VAL A 315 8.95 -24.81 21.71
N ARG A 316 8.77 -23.61 21.14
CA ARG A 316 7.44 -23.00 20.91
C ARG A 316 6.68 -23.71 19.80
N TYR A 317 7.39 -24.13 18.75
CA TYR A 317 6.79 -24.77 17.58
C TYR A 317 7.15 -26.26 17.49
N ARG A 318 7.45 -26.89 18.63
CA ARG A 318 7.69 -28.33 18.70
C ARG A 318 6.43 -29.07 18.26
N ASP A 319 6.59 -30.03 17.36
CA ASP A 319 5.52 -30.89 16.85
C ASP A 319 4.39 -30.15 16.09
N TYR A 320 4.56 -28.86 15.79
CA TYR A 320 3.58 -28.10 15.01
C TYR A 320 3.52 -28.58 13.56
N THR A 321 2.31 -28.60 13.00
CA THR A 321 2.11 -28.65 11.55
C THR A 321 1.88 -27.26 10.97
N ILE A 322 1.97 -27.13 9.64
CA ILE A 322 1.70 -25.86 8.96
C ILE A 322 0.23 -25.42 9.14
N ARG A 323 -0.75 -26.34 9.17
CA ARG A 323 -2.16 -25.94 9.36
C ARG A 323 -2.45 -25.52 10.80
N GLU A 324 -1.79 -26.13 11.79
CA GLU A 324 -1.92 -25.70 13.18
C GLU A 324 -1.45 -24.26 13.37
N LEU A 325 -0.28 -23.91 12.82
CA LEU A 325 0.22 -22.53 12.86
C LEU A 325 -0.71 -21.57 12.12
N CYS A 326 -1.15 -21.93 10.90
CA CYS A 326 -2.10 -21.14 10.13
C CYS A 326 -3.39 -20.88 10.91
N GLN A 327 -3.96 -21.92 11.52
CA GLN A 327 -5.21 -21.81 12.27
C GLN A 327 -5.04 -21.02 13.56
N GLU A 328 -3.93 -21.19 14.29
CA GLU A 328 -3.66 -20.42 15.52
C GLU A 328 -3.58 -18.93 15.22
N MET A 329 -2.79 -18.53 14.21
CA MET A 329 -2.65 -17.14 13.83
C MET A 329 -3.94 -16.56 13.22
N HIS A 330 -4.67 -17.36 12.44
CA HIS A 330 -6.00 -16.97 11.95
C HIS A 330 -6.98 -16.72 13.10
N ASN A 331 -7.08 -17.63 14.06
CA ASN A 331 -7.94 -17.50 15.23
C ASN A 331 -7.61 -16.27 16.08
N LEU A 332 -6.33 -15.90 16.17
CA LEU A 332 -5.92 -14.66 16.82
C LEU A 332 -6.47 -13.43 16.10
N TYR A 333 -6.37 -13.36 14.77
CA TYR A 333 -6.92 -12.23 14.04
C TYR A 333 -8.45 -12.18 14.10
N VAL A 334 -9.11 -13.34 14.14
CA VAL A 334 -10.56 -13.45 14.34
C VAL A 334 -10.96 -12.97 15.73
N SER A 335 -10.24 -13.35 16.79
CA SER A 335 -10.63 -13.02 18.18
C SER A 335 -10.59 -11.53 18.49
N PHE A 336 -9.79 -10.76 17.74
CA PHE A 336 -9.69 -9.31 17.85
C PHE A 336 -10.44 -8.55 16.74
N ASP A 337 -11.16 -9.24 15.83
CA ASP A 337 -11.83 -8.65 14.67
C ASP A 337 -10.89 -7.70 13.87
N VAL A 338 -9.64 -8.12 13.67
CA VAL A 338 -8.55 -7.26 13.18
C VAL A 338 -8.90 -6.58 11.84
N LYS A 339 -9.57 -7.30 10.93
CA LYS A 339 -10.03 -6.79 9.63
C LYS A 339 -11.05 -5.65 9.80
N ASP A 340 -11.99 -5.77 10.74
CA ASP A 340 -12.98 -4.72 10.99
C ASP A 340 -12.36 -3.53 11.72
N LEU A 341 -11.38 -3.76 12.61
CA LEU A 341 -10.56 -2.68 13.17
C LEU A 341 -9.82 -1.91 12.06
N GLN A 342 -9.16 -2.60 11.12
CA GLN A 342 -8.51 -1.96 9.97
C GLN A 342 -9.49 -1.11 9.16
N LYS A 343 -10.69 -1.63 8.87
CA LYS A 343 -11.71 -0.86 8.17
C LYS A 343 -12.10 0.40 8.95
N GLU A 344 -12.39 0.27 10.24
CA GLU A 344 -12.83 1.40 11.07
C GLU A 344 -11.76 2.48 11.25
N MET A 345 -10.47 2.12 11.35
CA MET A 345 -9.38 3.10 11.47
C MET A 345 -9.38 4.13 10.32
N PHE A 346 -9.86 3.75 9.14
CA PHE A 346 -9.92 4.62 7.95
C PHE A 346 -11.34 5.14 7.63
N ARG A 347 -12.31 4.99 8.53
CA ARG A 347 -13.63 5.60 8.40
C ARG A 347 -13.69 6.92 9.17
N LYS A 348 -14.18 7.97 8.52
CA LYS A 348 -14.34 9.32 9.11
C LYS A 348 -15.03 9.33 10.49
N ARG A 349 -16.00 8.42 10.70
CA ARG A 349 -16.74 8.29 11.98
C ARG A 349 -15.88 7.79 13.15
N SER A 350 -14.76 7.15 12.86
CA SER A 350 -13.91 6.43 13.81
C SER A 350 -12.49 7.00 13.86
N PHE A 351 -12.22 8.09 13.12
CA PHE A 351 -10.94 8.78 13.20
C PHE A 351 -10.64 9.26 14.62
N PRO A 352 -9.37 9.14 15.06
CA PRO A 352 -8.89 9.80 16.27
C PRO A 352 -9.25 11.28 16.27
N ARG A 353 -9.55 11.82 17.46
CA ARG A 353 -9.87 13.25 17.57
C ARG A 353 -8.57 14.06 17.52
N ALA A 354 -8.38 14.83 16.45
CA ALA A 354 -7.36 15.86 16.40
C ALA A 354 -7.68 16.99 17.39
N VAL A 355 -6.74 17.28 18.30
CA VAL A 355 -6.86 18.38 19.28
C VAL A 355 -5.70 19.36 19.22
N MET A 356 -4.63 18.98 18.52
CA MET A 356 -3.46 19.80 18.26
C MET A 356 -3.03 19.54 16.82
N ASN A 357 -2.56 20.57 16.11
CA ASN A 357 -2.02 20.34 14.77
C ASN A 357 -0.69 19.54 14.88
N PRO A 358 -0.31 18.77 13.85
CA PRO A 358 0.87 17.90 13.94
C PRO A 358 2.20 18.65 14.13
N GLN A 359 2.29 19.90 13.66
CA GLN A 359 3.50 20.70 13.80
C GLN A 359 3.72 21.14 15.25
N ASP A 360 2.67 21.52 15.95
CA ASP A 360 2.72 21.90 17.36
C ASP A 360 2.99 20.68 18.25
N ALA A 361 2.38 19.53 17.95
CA ALA A 361 2.69 18.28 18.63
C ALA A 361 4.18 17.90 18.50
N ASN A 362 4.74 18.04 17.29
CA ASN A 362 6.17 17.81 17.06
C ASN A 362 7.06 18.82 17.81
N ARG A 363 6.65 20.10 17.93
CA ARG A 363 7.40 21.09 18.73
C ARG A 363 7.45 20.68 20.21
N GLU A 364 6.34 20.20 20.76
CA GLU A 364 6.28 19.72 22.14
C GLU A 364 7.11 18.44 22.35
N PHE A 365 7.10 17.53 21.37
CA PHE A 365 7.98 16.36 21.35
C PHE A 365 9.46 16.76 21.39
N ILE A 366 9.91 17.67 20.52
CA ILE A 366 11.30 18.16 20.47
C ILE A 366 11.69 18.86 21.79
N ARG A 367 10.75 19.53 22.46
CA ARG A 367 10.98 20.17 23.77
C ARG A 367 11.11 19.18 24.93
N GLY A 368 10.81 17.90 24.72
CA GLY A 368 10.78 16.90 25.79
C GLY A 368 9.53 17.00 26.68
N ASN A 369 8.48 17.69 26.22
CA ASN A 369 7.19 17.81 26.92
C ASN A 369 6.31 16.57 26.70
N VAL A 370 6.96 15.41 26.74
CA VAL A 370 6.40 14.09 26.44
C VAL A 370 6.79 13.10 27.52
N GLU A 371 5.98 12.06 27.63
CA GLU A 371 6.29 10.88 28.42
C GLU A 371 5.98 9.63 27.59
N LEU A 372 6.78 8.58 27.82
CA LEU A 372 6.57 7.27 27.21
C LEU A 372 5.62 6.48 28.09
N VAL A 373 4.48 6.07 27.54
CA VAL A 373 3.44 5.32 28.28
C VAL A 373 3.14 4.01 27.58
N ARG A 374 2.66 3.02 28.35
CA ARG A 374 2.11 1.78 27.79
C ARG A 374 0.91 2.12 26.92
N LEU A 375 0.75 1.46 25.77
CA LEU A 375 -0.40 1.71 24.92
C LEU A 375 -1.73 1.40 25.63
N SER A 376 -1.76 0.40 26.50
CA SER A 376 -2.92 0.11 27.35
C SER A 376 -3.33 1.26 28.29
N GLU A 377 -2.43 2.21 28.54
CA GLU A 377 -2.64 3.41 29.35
C GLU A 377 -2.71 4.69 28.51
N ALA A 378 -2.60 4.57 27.18
CA ALA A 378 -2.58 5.71 26.26
C ALA A 378 -3.99 6.25 25.93
N GLU A 379 -5.06 5.54 26.28
CA GLU A 379 -6.42 6.00 25.98
C GLU A 379 -6.69 7.41 26.52
N GLY A 380 -7.18 8.29 25.65
CA GLY A 380 -7.45 9.69 26.00
C GLY A 380 -6.21 10.60 26.00
N ARG A 381 -5.00 10.07 25.79
CA ARG A 381 -3.75 10.82 25.73
C ARG A 381 -3.47 11.34 24.32
N ILE A 382 -2.80 12.49 24.21
CA ILE A 382 -2.43 13.09 22.92
C ILE A 382 -1.14 12.43 22.43
N ALA A 383 -1.19 11.77 21.27
CA ALA A 383 -0.03 11.19 20.62
C ALA A 383 0.99 12.29 20.26
N ALA A 384 2.25 12.10 20.68
CA ALA A 384 3.33 13.01 20.32
C ALA A 384 4.02 12.61 19.01
N GLU A 385 3.88 11.34 18.62
CA GLU A 385 4.42 10.76 17.40
C GLU A 385 3.32 10.10 16.57
N GLY A 386 3.63 9.85 15.30
CA GLY A 386 2.72 9.16 14.41
C GLY A 386 2.84 7.65 14.56
N ALA A 387 1.73 6.95 14.76
CA ALA A 387 1.73 5.49 14.91
C ALA A 387 1.42 4.81 13.57
N LEU A 388 2.35 3.98 13.10
CA LEU A 388 2.30 3.35 11.78
C LEU A 388 2.53 1.83 11.92
N PRO A 389 1.49 1.01 11.81
CA PRO A 389 1.61 -0.44 11.80
C PRO A 389 1.66 -0.99 10.37
N TYR A 390 2.30 -2.15 10.19
CA TYR A 390 2.26 -2.93 8.95
C TYR A 390 1.52 -4.26 9.16
N PRO A 391 0.39 -4.49 8.46
CA PRO A 391 -0.39 -3.57 7.61
C PRO A 391 -1.11 -2.44 8.39
N PRO A 392 -1.58 -1.36 7.71
CA PRO A 392 -1.48 -1.11 6.26
C PRO A 392 -0.24 -0.33 5.81
N GLY A 393 0.66 0.06 6.73
CA GLY A 393 1.85 0.84 6.38
C GLY A 393 1.58 2.33 6.19
N VAL A 394 0.52 2.86 6.79
CA VAL A 394 0.20 4.30 6.86
C VAL A 394 -0.13 4.71 8.29
N LEU A 395 0.00 6.01 8.58
CA LEU A 395 -0.33 6.55 9.90
C LEU A 395 -1.78 6.25 10.27
N CYS A 396 -1.96 5.59 11.41
CA CYS A 396 -3.26 5.32 12.01
C CYS A 396 -3.58 6.31 13.14
N VAL A 397 -2.54 6.87 13.76
CA VAL A 397 -2.61 8.06 14.62
C VAL A 397 -1.60 9.07 14.12
N VAL A 398 -2.01 10.32 13.96
CA VAL A 398 -1.15 11.45 13.59
C VAL A 398 -0.76 12.21 14.87
N PRO A 399 0.47 12.78 14.98
CA PRO A 399 0.82 13.63 16.12
C PRO A 399 -0.24 14.71 16.38
N GLY A 400 -0.64 14.87 17.64
CA GLY A 400 -1.69 15.81 18.05
C GLY A 400 -3.11 15.23 18.07
N GLU A 401 -3.29 13.98 17.61
CA GLU A 401 -4.52 13.22 17.79
C GLU A 401 -4.55 12.48 19.13
N ILE A 402 -5.75 12.18 19.62
CA ILE A 402 -5.97 11.43 20.85
C ILE A 402 -6.00 9.92 20.58
N TRP A 403 -5.19 9.15 21.30
CA TRP A 403 -5.23 7.69 21.32
C TRP A 403 -6.58 7.16 21.82
N GLY A 404 -7.13 6.16 21.12
CA GLY A 404 -8.35 5.47 21.52
C GLY A 404 -9.02 4.70 20.37
N GLY A 405 -10.24 4.23 20.62
CA GLY A 405 -11.13 3.71 19.58
C GLY A 405 -10.60 2.48 18.83
N ALA A 406 -10.81 2.45 17.51
CA ALA A 406 -10.37 1.33 16.67
C ALA A 406 -8.84 1.23 16.59
N VAL A 407 -8.15 2.38 16.56
CA VAL A 407 -6.70 2.42 16.40
C VAL A 407 -5.99 1.82 17.61
N LEU A 408 -6.35 2.27 18.82
CA LEU A 408 -5.72 1.71 20.03
C LEU A 408 -5.98 0.20 20.16
N ARG A 409 -7.22 -0.25 19.93
CA ARG A 409 -7.56 -1.68 19.96
C ARG A 409 -6.78 -2.50 18.93
N TYR A 410 -6.52 -1.93 17.75
CA TYR A 410 -5.72 -2.59 16.72
C TYR A 410 -4.27 -2.80 17.20
N PHE A 411 -3.62 -1.77 17.75
CA PHE A 411 -2.26 -1.91 18.28
C PHE A 411 -2.17 -2.89 19.45
N LEU A 412 -3.18 -2.92 20.34
CA LEU A 412 -3.23 -3.90 21.43
C LEU A 412 -3.40 -5.33 20.89
N ALA A 413 -4.17 -5.54 19.82
CA ALA A 413 -4.24 -6.84 19.15
C ALA A 413 -2.89 -7.25 18.53
N LEU A 414 -2.12 -6.30 17.98
CA LEU A 414 -0.78 -6.56 17.47
C LEU A 414 0.21 -6.90 18.60
N GLU A 415 0.09 -6.28 19.78
CA GLU A 415 0.89 -6.60 20.97
C GLU A 415 0.72 -8.07 21.39
N GLU A 416 -0.51 -8.56 21.41
CA GLU A 416 -0.80 -9.98 21.72
C GLU A 416 -0.14 -10.91 20.69
N GLY A 417 -0.21 -10.57 19.40
CA GLY A 417 0.47 -11.32 18.33
C GLY A 417 1.99 -11.37 18.49
N VAL A 418 2.62 -10.29 18.95
CA VAL A 418 4.07 -10.23 19.21
C VAL A 418 4.49 -11.27 20.25
N ASN A 419 3.66 -11.53 21.26
CA ASN A 419 3.96 -12.48 22.33
C ASN A 419 3.60 -13.92 21.96
N MET A 420 2.43 -14.14 21.32
CA MET A 420 1.95 -15.50 21.04
C MET A 420 2.63 -16.17 19.85
N LEU A 421 3.08 -15.38 18.86
CA LEU A 421 3.58 -15.86 17.56
C LEU A 421 5.01 -15.37 17.30
N PRO A 422 6.00 -15.77 18.12
CA PRO A 422 7.37 -15.31 17.95
C PRO A 422 7.92 -15.71 16.57
N GLY A 423 8.48 -14.74 15.85
CA GLY A 423 8.92 -14.92 14.45
C GLY A 423 7.99 -14.32 13.41
N PHE A 424 6.76 -13.95 13.79
CA PHE A 424 5.76 -13.33 12.91
C PHE A 424 5.32 -11.95 13.39
N SER A 425 6.18 -11.27 14.15
CA SER A 425 5.88 -9.94 14.69
C SER A 425 5.69 -8.92 13.56
N PRO A 426 4.63 -8.11 13.58
CA PRO A 426 4.43 -7.05 12.60
C PRO A 426 5.50 -5.97 12.75
N GLU A 427 5.78 -5.25 11.67
CA GLU A 427 6.60 -4.04 11.73
C GLU A 427 5.76 -2.89 12.27
N LEU A 428 6.31 -2.17 13.26
CA LEU A 428 5.66 -1.05 13.94
C LEU A 428 6.62 0.14 13.96
N GLN A 429 6.13 1.33 13.62
CA GLN A 429 6.87 2.58 13.71
C GLN A 429 6.09 3.60 14.55
N GLY A 430 6.81 4.44 15.29
CA GLY A 430 6.24 5.39 16.26
C GLY A 430 5.64 4.74 17.51
N VAL A 431 5.86 3.43 17.68
CA VAL A 431 5.52 2.63 18.84
C VAL A 431 6.71 1.74 19.15
N TYR A 432 7.02 1.56 20.43
CA TYR A 432 8.23 0.93 20.92
C TYR A 432 7.88 -0.37 21.63
N SER A 433 8.47 -1.48 21.20
CA SER A 433 8.33 -2.76 21.91
C SER A 433 9.40 -2.86 22.99
N GLU A 434 8.97 -2.94 24.25
CA GLU A 434 9.85 -3.16 25.40
C GLU A 434 9.50 -4.50 26.07
N THR A 435 10.53 -5.24 26.48
CA THR A 435 10.33 -6.45 27.29
C THR A 435 10.35 -6.04 28.76
N ASP A 436 9.21 -6.19 29.41
CA ASP A 436 9.08 -5.92 30.84
C ASP A 436 9.82 -6.97 31.70
N PRO A 437 10.01 -6.73 33.01
CA PRO A 437 10.68 -7.68 33.90
C PRO A 437 10.03 -9.07 34.00
N ASP A 438 8.75 -9.20 33.63
CA ASP A 438 8.01 -10.46 33.56
C ASP A 438 8.24 -11.24 32.25
N GLY A 439 9.05 -10.70 31.33
CA GLY A 439 9.39 -11.31 30.05
C GLY A 439 8.36 -11.07 28.94
N ILE A 440 7.29 -10.31 29.21
CA ILE A 440 6.24 -9.98 28.24
C ILE A 440 6.66 -8.74 27.45
N LYS A 441 6.52 -8.80 26.13
CA LYS A 441 6.73 -7.65 25.26
C LYS A 441 5.48 -6.78 25.26
N ARG A 442 5.61 -5.52 25.65
CA ARG A 442 4.53 -4.53 25.63
C ARG A 442 4.88 -3.39 24.69
N LEU A 443 3.85 -2.77 24.13
CA LEU A 443 3.96 -1.63 23.23
C LEU A 443 3.82 -0.32 24.01
N TYR A 444 4.73 0.60 23.74
CA TYR A 444 4.79 1.92 24.35
C TYR A 444 4.73 3.00 23.27
N GLY A 445 4.18 4.17 23.59
CA GLY A 445 4.12 5.31 22.69
C GLY A 445 4.37 6.62 23.43
N TYR A 446 5.03 7.58 22.79
CA TYR A 446 5.18 8.91 23.35
C TYR A 446 3.85 9.68 23.27
N VAL A 447 3.45 10.23 24.40
CA VAL A 447 2.28 11.10 24.54
C VAL A 447 2.71 12.43 25.13
N LEU A 448 1.94 13.49 24.86
CA LEU A 448 2.15 14.78 25.53
C LEU A 448 1.88 14.64 27.04
N LYS A 449 2.74 15.29 27.84
CA LYS A 449 2.49 15.45 29.28
C LYS A 449 1.21 16.25 29.50
N ALA A 450 0.48 15.90 30.56
CA ALA A 450 -0.76 16.57 30.94
C ALA A 450 -0.55 18.03 31.34
#